data_AF-A0A7S3B6A7-F1
#
_entry.id   AF-A0A7S3B6A7-F1
#
_cell.length_a   1.000
_cell.length_b   1.000
_cell.length_c   1.000
_cell.angle_alpha   90.00
_cell.angle_beta   90.00
_cell.angle_gamma   90.00
#
_symmetry.space_group_name_H-M   'P 1'
#
loop_
_entity.id
_entity.type
_entity.pdbx_description
1 polymer ?
#
loop_
_entity_poly.entity_id
_entity_poly.type
_entity_poly.pdbx_seq_one_letter_code
_entity_poly.pdbx_strand_id
1 'polypeptide(L)'
;GSTLASDLAGHDAKRAKATECGVQVVSPNYIQPRDMAAFVWTWAAGEPSADSGCVVQRPTGRWAVLPCEQARKLPVACRADRDDAVWRVIIGACPSGYVATPPTNGFANAHLRLAANGSAALLNVSIDGLAPSPAL
;
A
#
# COMPACT_ATOMS: atom_id res chain seq x y z
N GLY A 1 34.74 -4.26 -14.82
CA GLY A 1 34.09 -5.56 -15.04
C GLY A 1 32.77 -5.56 -14.33
N SER A 2 31.67 -5.47 -15.06
CA SER A 2 30.34 -5.73 -14.50
C SER A 2 30.18 -7.24 -14.36
N THR A 3 29.75 -7.72 -13.20
CA THR A 3 29.41 -9.14 -13.05
C THR A 3 27.99 -9.32 -13.58
N LEU A 4 27.76 -10.35 -14.38
CA LEU A 4 26.45 -10.70 -14.95
C LEU A 4 25.31 -10.67 -13.90
N ALA A 5 25.62 -11.00 -12.65
CA ALA A 5 24.68 -10.94 -11.54
C ALA A 5 24.19 -9.51 -11.22
N SER A 6 25.08 -8.51 -11.28
CA SER A 6 24.73 -7.10 -11.05
C SER A 6 23.86 -6.54 -12.19
N ASP A 7 24.18 -6.91 -13.43
CA ASP A 7 23.40 -6.49 -14.60
C ASP A 7 22.00 -7.12 -14.61
N LEU A 8 21.89 -8.40 -14.24
CA LEU A 8 20.61 -9.09 -14.08
C LEU A 8 19.75 -8.45 -12.98
N ALA A 9 20.33 -8.16 -11.81
CA ALA A 9 19.61 -7.50 -10.72
C ALA A 9 19.07 -6.11 -11.13
N GLY A 10 19.86 -5.33 -11.86
CA GLY A 10 19.44 -4.03 -12.38
C GLY A 10 18.33 -4.11 -13.41
N HIS A 11 18.39 -5.10 -14.31
CA HIS A 11 17.33 -5.37 -15.28
C HIS A 11 16.02 -5.81 -14.60
N ASP A 12 16.12 -6.66 -13.59
CA ASP A 12 14.98 -7.21 -12.87
C ASP A 12 14.24 -6.15 -12.06
N ALA A 13 14.97 -5.21 -11.44
CA ALA A 13 14.38 -4.06 -10.76
C ALA A 13 13.60 -3.16 -11.72
N LYS A 14 14.12 -2.93 -12.93
CA LYS A 14 13.43 -2.15 -13.97
C LYS A 14 12.16 -2.84 -14.46
N ARG A 15 12.20 -4.17 -14.64
CA ARG A 15 11.02 -4.97 -14.99
C ARG A 15 9.92 -4.88 -13.93
N ALA A 16 10.26 -5.11 -12.66
CA ALA A 16 9.31 -4.99 -11.56
C ALA A 16 8.66 -3.59 -11.54
N LYS A 17 9.46 -2.54 -11.78
CA LYS A 17 8.94 -1.17 -11.83
C LYS A 17 7.98 -0.94 -13.01
N ALA A 18 8.29 -1.50 -14.17
CA ALA A 18 7.44 -1.43 -15.34
C ALA A 18 6.08 -2.11 -15.10
N THR A 19 6.10 -3.30 -14.48
CA THR A 19 4.91 -4.03 -14.07
C THR A 19 4.03 -3.22 -13.10
N GLU A 20 4.62 -2.59 -12.08
CA GLU A 20 3.88 -1.70 -11.17
C GLU A 20 3.19 -0.54 -11.91
N CYS A 21 3.80 -0.04 -12.98
CA CYS A 21 3.27 1.02 -13.82
C CYS A 21 2.31 0.51 -14.92
N GLY A 22 2.03 -0.80 -14.98
CA GLY A 22 1.18 -1.40 -16.02
C GLY A 22 1.79 -1.39 -17.42
N VAL A 23 3.08 -1.09 -17.55
CA VAL A 23 3.81 -1.10 -18.81
C VAL A 23 4.62 -2.38 -18.92
N GLN A 24 4.37 -3.17 -19.96
CA GLN A 24 4.97 -4.48 -20.22
C GLN A 24 4.51 -5.61 -19.28
N VAL A 25 3.35 -6.17 -19.61
CA VAL A 25 2.88 -7.42 -18.99
C VAL A 25 3.89 -8.51 -19.32
N VAL A 26 4.55 -9.02 -18.27
CA VAL A 26 5.47 -10.16 -18.38
C VAL A 26 4.69 -11.32 -19.00
N SER A 27 5.29 -11.98 -20.00
CA SER A 27 4.71 -13.18 -20.58
C SER A 27 4.35 -14.16 -19.45
N PRO A 28 3.13 -14.73 -19.41
CA PRO A 28 2.74 -15.67 -18.36
C PRO A 28 3.71 -16.85 -18.22
N ASN A 29 4.35 -17.25 -19.33
CA ASN A 29 5.34 -18.34 -19.35
C ASN A 29 6.72 -17.93 -18.79
N TYR A 30 6.93 -16.66 -18.47
CA TYR A 30 8.18 -16.11 -17.93
C TYR A 30 7.96 -15.34 -16.62
N ILE A 31 6.82 -15.58 -15.96
CA ILE A 31 6.51 -14.94 -14.69
C ILE A 31 7.34 -15.57 -13.57
N GLN A 32 8.02 -14.72 -12.81
CA GLN A 32 8.80 -15.14 -11.64
C GLN A 32 8.10 -14.64 -10.37
N PRO A 33 8.41 -15.20 -9.19
CA PRO A 33 7.77 -14.78 -7.93
C PRO A 33 7.85 -13.27 -7.66
N ARG A 34 8.93 -12.60 -8.09
CA ARG A 34 9.08 -11.14 -8.00
C ARG A 34 8.13 -10.36 -8.91
N ASP A 35 7.82 -10.88 -10.10
CA ASP A 35 6.88 -10.23 -11.02
C ASP A 35 5.47 -10.34 -10.43
N MET A 36 5.12 -11.50 -9.87
CA MET A 36 3.89 -11.69 -9.10
C MET A 36 3.78 -10.71 -7.93
N ALA A 37 4.87 -10.49 -7.20
CA ALA A 37 4.89 -9.53 -6.09
C ALA A 37 4.64 -8.07 -6.56
N ALA A 38 5.04 -7.71 -7.78
CA ALA A 38 4.78 -6.40 -8.37
C ALA A 38 3.29 -6.19 -8.73
N PHE A 39 2.53 -7.27 -9.01
CA PHE A 39 1.08 -7.21 -9.25
C PHE A 39 0.25 -7.07 -7.98
N VAL A 40 0.75 -7.55 -6.84
CA VAL A 40 0.16 -7.22 -5.54
C VAL A 40 0.41 -5.74 -5.31
N TRP A 41 -0.60 -4.95 -4.96
CA TRP A 41 -0.46 -3.52 -4.66
C TRP A 41 -0.73 -3.19 -3.19
N THR A 42 -1.32 -4.13 -2.44
CA THR A 42 -1.65 -4.02 -1.02
C THR A 42 -0.47 -4.43 -0.15
N TRP A 43 -0.49 -5.67 0.34
CA TRP A 43 0.37 -6.18 1.39
C TRP A 43 1.85 -6.15 1.02
N ALA A 44 2.68 -5.83 2.02
CA ALA A 44 4.09 -6.10 1.96
C ALA A 44 4.34 -7.62 1.98
N ALA A 45 5.52 -8.04 1.52
CA ALA A 45 5.90 -9.45 1.59
C ALA A 45 5.87 -9.94 3.06
N GLY A 46 5.18 -11.05 3.30
CA GLY A 46 5.01 -11.64 4.64
C GLY A 46 3.89 -11.03 5.48
N GLU A 47 3.10 -10.10 4.94
CA GLU A 47 1.92 -9.55 5.62
C GLU A 47 0.61 -10.19 5.07
N PRO A 48 -0.47 -10.24 5.87
CA PRO A 48 -0.54 -9.86 7.29
C PRO A 48 0.29 -10.81 8.17
N SER A 49 1.08 -10.23 9.08
CA SER A 49 2.00 -11.00 9.95
C SER A 49 1.37 -11.42 11.28
N ALA A 50 0.18 -10.93 11.58
CA ALA A 50 -0.60 -11.23 12.77
C ALA A 50 -2.04 -11.56 12.39
N ASP A 51 -2.77 -12.20 13.30
CA ASP A 51 -4.21 -12.51 13.15
C ASP A 51 -5.11 -11.37 13.65
N SER A 52 -4.53 -10.35 14.28
CA SER A 52 -5.22 -9.17 14.79
C SER A 52 -4.37 -7.90 14.65
N GLY A 53 -5.04 -6.75 14.57
CA GLY A 53 -4.41 -5.44 14.50
C GLY A 53 -4.96 -4.52 13.42
N CYS A 54 -4.38 -3.32 13.36
CA CYS A 54 -4.81 -2.26 12.47
C CYS A 54 -3.89 -2.19 11.25
N VAL A 55 -4.48 -1.97 10.09
CA VAL A 55 -3.74 -1.92 8.83
C VAL A 55 -3.25 -0.50 8.57
N VAL A 56 -1.99 -0.41 8.19
CA VAL A 56 -1.32 0.85 7.84
C VAL A 56 -0.69 0.73 6.45
N GLN A 57 -0.67 1.83 5.70
CA GLN A 57 0.19 1.96 4.53
C GLN A 57 1.57 2.45 4.98
N ARG A 58 2.62 1.69 4.68
CA ARG A 58 4.02 2.07 4.88
C ARG A 58 4.44 3.14 3.86
N PRO A 59 5.55 3.87 4.08
CA PRO A 59 6.10 4.83 3.10
C PRO A 59 6.33 4.27 1.70
N THR A 60 6.55 2.95 1.59
CA THR A 60 6.70 2.23 0.32
C THR A 60 5.38 2.08 -0.46
N GLY A 61 4.23 2.41 0.14
CA GLY A 61 2.89 2.15 -0.40
C GLY A 61 2.33 0.78 -0.04
N ARG A 62 3.12 -0.08 0.62
CA ARG A 62 2.72 -1.44 0.98
C ARG A 62 2.01 -1.46 2.33
N TRP A 63 1.00 -2.31 2.43
CA TRP A 63 0.21 -2.48 3.63
C TRP A 63 0.94 -3.38 4.62
N ALA A 64 0.71 -3.11 5.90
CA ALA A 64 1.23 -3.91 6.99
C ALA A 64 0.30 -3.84 8.18
N VAL A 65 0.43 -4.82 9.06
CA VAL A 65 -0.30 -4.84 10.33
C VAL A 65 0.59 -4.22 11.41
N LEU A 66 -0.01 -3.35 12.23
CA LEU A 66 0.56 -2.90 13.48
C LEU A 66 -0.44 -3.12 14.62
N PRO A 67 0.03 -3.28 15.88
CA PRO A 67 -0.85 -3.18 17.03
C PRO A 67 -1.65 -1.87 16.96
N CYS A 68 -2.97 -1.93 17.16
CA CYS A 68 -3.84 -0.75 16.98
C CYS A 68 -3.43 0.45 17.84
N GLU A 69 -2.91 0.22 19.04
CA GLU A 69 -2.37 1.27 19.92
C GLU A 69 -1.18 2.03 19.30
N GLN A 70 -0.40 1.38 18.45
CA GLN A 70 0.67 2.03 17.70
C GLN A 70 0.12 2.69 16.43
N ALA A 71 -0.78 2.00 15.72
CA ALA A 71 -1.35 2.47 14.47
C ALA A 71 -2.20 3.75 14.64
N ARG A 72 -2.93 3.88 15.75
CA ARG A 72 -3.76 5.07 16.08
C ARG A 72 -2.96 6.36 16.28
N LYS A 73 -1.64 6.26 16.46
CA LYS A 73 -0.75 7.42 16.55
C LYS A 73 -0.34 7.95 15.17
N LEU A 74 -0.64 7.22 14.10
CA LEU A 74 -0.35 7.63 12.74
C LEU A 74 -1.46 8.53 12.20
N PRO A 75 -1.14 9.40 11.23
CA PRO A 75 -2.15 10.10 10.45
C PRO A 75 -3.13 9.12 9.78
N VAL A 76 -4.40 9.51 9.69
CA VAL A 76 -5.47 8.76 9.05
C VAL A 76 -5.47 9.06 7.55
N ALA A 77 -5.66 8.01 6.74
CA ALA A 77 -5.91 8.12 5.31
C ALA A 77 -7.37 8.51 5.04
N CYS A 78 -7.55 9.71 4.48
CA CYS A 78 -8.85 10.28 4.15
C CYS A 78 -8.97 10.42 2.63
N ARG A 79 -9.95 9.73 2.04
CA ARG A 79 -10.26 9.85 0.61
C ARG A 79 -11.37 10.88 0.42
N ALA A 80 -11.28 11.72 -0.61
CA ALA A 80 -12.40 12.58 -0.99
C ALA A 80 -13.63 11.73 -1.37
N ASP A 81 -14.82 12.25 -1.11
CA ASP A 81 -16.05 11.51 -1.38
C ASP A 81 -16.15 11.13 -2.86
N ARG A 82 -16.17 9.81 -3.11
CA ARG A 82 -16.31 9.20 -4.43
C ARG A 82 -15.18 9.51 -5.43
N ASP A 83 -14.01 9.98 -4.97
CA ASP A 83 -12.85 10.25 -5.82
C ASP A 83 -11.60 9.52 -5.31
N ASP A 84 -11.18 8.47 -6.03
CA ASP A 84 -10.00 7.65 -5.71
C ASP A 84 -8.67 8.35 -6.00
N ALA A 85 -8.66 9.49 -6.68
CA ALA A 85 -7.44 10.23 -6.99
C ALA A 85 -7.07 11.26 -5.91
N VAL A 86 -8.02 11.66 -5.06
CA VAL A 86 -7.85 12.74 -4.10
C VAL A 86 -7.81 12.20 -2.68
N TRP A 87 -6.62 12.27 -2.08
CA TRP A 87 -6.35 11.79 -0.73
C TRP A 87 -5.74 12.88 0.15
N ARG A 88 -6.00 12.78 1.44
CA ARG A 88 -5.35 13.55 2.50
C ARG A 88 -4.90 12.61 3.59
N VAL A 89 -3.74 12.91 4.16
CA VAL A 89 -3.16 12.17 5.28
C VAL A 89 -3.04 13.15 6.44
N ILE A 90 -3.86 12.97 7.46
CA ILE A 90 -4.08 13.98 8.50
C ILE A 90 -4.07 13.36 9.90
N ILE A 91 -3.68 14.14 10.90
CA ILE A 91 -3.84 13.74 12.30
C ILE A 91 -5.28 14.04 12.74
N GLY A 92 -5.98 13.05 13.28
CA GLY A 92 -7.37 13.17 13.74
C GLY A 92 -8.40 12.72 12.71
N ALA A 93 -9.59 13.32 12.74
CA ALA A 93 -10.73 12.93 11.91
C ALA A 93 -10.71 13.56 10.51
N CYS A 94 -11.25 12.84 9.53
CA CYS A 94 -11.39 13.33 8.15
C CYS A 94 -12.25 14.61 8.08
N PRO A 95 -11.83 15.64 7.31
CA PRO A 95 -12.62 16.85 7.12
C PRO A 95 -13.89 16.54 6.32
N SER A 96 -14.84 17.48 6.33
CA SER A 96 -16.06 17.37 5.50
C SER A 96 -15.71 17.16 4.03
N GLY A 97 -16.45 16.26 3.37
CA GLY A 97 -16.20 15.83 2.00
C GLY A 97 -15.11 14.76 1.86
N TYR A 98 -14.61 14.22 2.97
CA TYR A 98 -13.65 13.12 3.00
C TYR A 98 -14.09 12.00 3.96
N VAL A 99 -13.75 10.77 3.63
CA VAL A 99 -14.08 9.56 4.41
C VAL A 99 -12.81 8.77 4.74
N ALA A 100 -12.72 8.30 5.99
CA ALA A 100 -11.66 7.40 6.44
C ALA A 100 -11.92 5.99 5.91
N THR A 101 -11.21 5.61 4.84
CA THR A 101 -11.40 4.33 4.14
C THR A 101 -10.07 3.81 3.61
N PRO A 102 -9.86 2.48 3.57
CA PRO A 102 -8.72 1.92 2.86
C PRO A 102 -8.86 2.17 1.35
N PRO A 103 -7.75 2.25 0.60
CA PRO A 103 -7.80 2.26 -0.86
C PRO A 103 -8.32 0.92 -1.39
N THR A 104 -9.13 0.97 -2.45
CA THR A 104 -9.85 -0.20 -3.01
C THR A 104 -9.13 -0.84 -4.21
N ASN A 105 -8.14 -0.15 -4.78
CA ASN A 105 -7.37 -0.59 -5.93
C ASN A 105 -5.95 0.01 -5.90
N GLY A 106 -5.08 -0.45 -6.81
CA GLY A 106 -3.69 0.02 -6.90
C GLY A 106 -3.54 1.49 -7.26
N PHE A 107 -4.48 2.06 -8.03
CA PHE A 107 -4.49 3.48 -8.38
C PHE A 107 -4.74 4.36 -7.15
N ALA A 108 -5.79 4.06 -6.38
CA ALA A 108 -6.10 4.72 -5.12
C ALA A 108 -4.95 4.60 -4.11
N ASN A 109 -4.33 3.43 -4.01
CA ASN A 109 -3.20 3.19 -3.12
C ASN A 109 -1.97 4.03 -3.51
N ALA A 110 -1.71 4.19 -4.81
CA ALA A 110 -0.63 5.03 -5.31
C ALA A 110 -0.88 6.52 -5.01
N HIS A 111 -2.11 7.00 -5.19
CA HIS A 111 -2.48 8.38 -4.85
C HIS A 111 -2.39 8.65 -3.34
N LEU A 112 -2.81 7.70 -2.50
CA LEU A 112 -2.60 7.79 -1.05
C LEU A 112 -1.11 7.89 -0.69
N ARG A 113 -0.25 7.07 -1.31
CA ARG A 113 1.20 7.12 -1.06
C ARG A 113 1.79 8.49 -1.41
N LEU A 114 1.33 9.10 -2.51
CA LEU A 114 1.74 10.45 -2.89
C LEU A 114 1.27 11.48 -1.86
N ALA A 115 0.01 11.40 -1.41
CA ALA A 115 -0.54 12.28 -0.38
C ALA A 115 0.15 12.11 0.99
N ALA A 116 0.65 10.91 1.31
CA ALA A 116 1.38 10.63 2.54
C ALA A 116 2.80 11.24 2.56
N ASN A 117 3.34 11.61 1.39
CA ASN A 117 4.64 12.27 1.23
C ASN A 117 5.78 11.61 2.04
N GLY A 118 5.86 10.28 1.98
CA GLY A 118 6.88 9.49 2.68
C GLY A 118 6.54 9.13 4.14
N SER A 119 5.38 9.54 4.66
CA SER A 119 4.86 9.10 5.96
C SER A 119 4.07 7.80 5.85
N ALA A 120 3.89 7.10 6.97
CA ALA A 120 2.92 6.03 7.08
C ALA A 120 1.51 6.59 7.37
N ALA A 121 0.47 5.87 6.95
CA ALA A 121 -0.92 6.26 7.17
C ALA A 121 -1.78 5.09 7.68
N LEU A 122 -2.69 5.35 8.62
CA LEU A 122 -3.69 4.41 9.10
C LEU A 122 -4.83 4.27 8.08
N LEU A 123 -5.18 3.03 7.71
CA LEU A 123 -6.18 2.73 6.66
C LEU A 123 -7.60 2.50 7.19
N ASN A 124 -7.85 2.82 8.46
CA ASN A 124 -9.16 2.67 9.13
C ASN A 124 -9.81 1.28 8.92
N VAL A 125 -8.99 0.23 8.91
CA VAL A 125 -9.40 -1.17 8.80
C VAL A 125 -8.54 -2.02 9.72
N SER A 126 -9.16 -3.02 10.33
CA SER A 126 -8.50 -4.01 11.18
C SER A 126 -8.65 -5.39 10.56
N ILE A 127 -7.64 -6.23 10.78
CA ILE A 127 -7.68 -7.63 10.34
C ILE A 127 -8.46 -8.54 11.30
N ASP A 128 -8.92 -8.00 12.44
CA ASP A 128 -9.82 -8.63 13.39
C ASP A 128 -11.14 -8.98 12.69
N GLY A 129 -11.25 -10.20 12.15
CA GLY A 129 -12.48 -10.78 11.61
C GLY A 129 -13.33 -9.82 10.76
N LEU A 130 -12.77 -9.19 9.72
CA LEU A 130 -13.47 -8.36 8.71
C LEU A 130 -14.48 -7.33 9.27
N ALA A 131 -14.31 -6.86 10.51
CA ALA A 131 -15.11 -5.77 11.07
C ALA A 131 -14.40 -4.42 10.84
N PRO A 132 -15.13 -3.33 10.57
CA PRO A 132 -14.54 -1.99 10.58
C PRO A 132 -13.89 -1.74 11.94
N SER A 133 -12.69 -1.13 11.96
CA SER A 133 -11.97 -0.86 13.20
C SER A 133 -12.85 -0.10 14.20
N PRO A 134 -12.76 -0.40 15.51
CA PRO A 134 -13.45 0.37 16.53
C PRO A 134 -13.02 1.83 16.41
N ALA A 135 -14.03 2.69 16.27
CA ALA A 135 -13.94 4.10 15.90
C ALA A 135 -12.76 4.83 16.55
N LEU A 136 -12.12 5.68 15.73
CA LEU A 136 -11.19 6.73 16.14
C LEU A 136 -11.80 7.65 17.20
#